data_AF-A0A916REL4-F1
#
_entry.id   AF-A0A916REL4-F1
#
_cell.length_a   1.000
_cell.length_b   1.000
_cell.length_c   1.000
_cell.angle_alpha   90.00
_cell.angle_beta   90.00
_cell.angle_gamma   90.00
#
_symmetry.space_group_name_H-M   'P 1'
#
loop_
_entity.id
_entity.type
_entity.pdbx_description
1 polymer ?
#
loop_
_entity_poly.entity_id
_entity_poly.type
_entity_poly.pdbx_seq_one_letter_code
_entity_poly.pdbx_strand_id
1 'polypeptide(L)'
;MIYQSLYAGFELSDERLKDFNNLIEYCYKHNIELYLFISPVHAKQLETIRLMGLNPQFEDWKGDLVRIIAEQSRKNQDKPPINLWDFSGYNTITMETVPPLDSENQMEYFIESSHYKKIVGEKILVKILNLPKSDEYEYPQDFGVLINQDNIETHLSKIRNDSKIYQKNFPEEIAGIEQLIKKTEEKRLSNLKRFNNQVKNIEL
;
A
#
# COMPACT_ATOMS: atom_id res chain seq x y z
N MET A 1 4.21 -6.01 11.82
CA MET A 1 3.23 -6.35 12.89
C MET A 1 1.99 -5.54 12.64
N ILE A 2 0.86 -6.16 12.29
CA ILE A 2 -0.36 -5.46 11.88
C ILE A 2 -1.14 -5.05 13.13
N TYR A 3 -1.12 -3.76 13.49
CA TYR A 3 -1.94 -3.26 14.59
C TYR A 3 -3.35 -2.95 14.07
N GLN A 4 -4.36 -3.68 14.55
CA GLN A 4 -5.77 -3.43 14.22
C GLN A 4 -6.22 -2.01 14.63
N SER A 5 -5.57 -1.38 15.62
CA SER A 5 -5.81 0.02 16.00
C SER A 5 -5.41 1.04 14.93
N LEU A 6 -4.58 0.67 13.95
CA LEU A 6 -4.23 1.54 12.82
C LEU A 6 -5.28 1.54 11.71
N TYR A 7 -6.10 0.49 11.64
CA TYR A 7 -7.08 0.29 10.56
C TYR A 7 -8.53 0.48 11.02
N ALA A 8 -8.83 0.20 12.29
CA ALA A 8 -10.16 0.40 12.84
C ALA A 8 -10.50 1.91 12.91
N GLY A 9 -11.46 2.35 12.09
CA GLY A 9 -11.83 3.76 11.96
C GLY A 9 -10.96 4.55 10.99
N PHE A 10 -10.26 3.88 10.07
CA PHE A 10 -9.56 4.56 8.98
C PHE A 10 -10.56 5.33 8.12
N GLU A 11 -10.36 6.63 8.04
CA GLU A 11 -11.03 7.52 7.10
C GLU A 11 -9.98 8.18 6.22
N LEU A 12 -10.29 8.29 4.93
CA LEU A 12 -9.44 9.03 4.01
C LEU A 12 -9.41 10.50 4.47
N SER A 13 -8.22 11.01 4.71
CA SER A 13 -8.05 12.36 5.22
C SER A 13 -8.01 13.37 4.06
N ASP A 14 -9.07 14.17 3.94
CA ASP A 14 -9.14 15.30 3.01
C ASP A 14 -7.96 16.28 3.20
N GLU A 15 -7.50 16.45 4.45
CA GLU A 15 -6.33 17.26 4.77
C GLU A 15 -5.06 16.70 4.12
N ARG A 16 -4.84 15.38 4.17
CA ARG A 16 -3.68 14.75 3.52
C ARG A 16 -3.74 14.83 2.00
N LEU A 17 -4.93 14.71 1.40
CA LEU A 17 -5.11 14.92 -0.05
C LEU A 17 -4.84 16.38 -0.44
N LYS A 18 -5.26 17.33 0.40
CA LYS A 18 -4.96 18.75 0.21
C LYS A 18 -3.46 19.02 0.31
N ASP A 19 -2.76 18.44 1.27
CA ASP A 19 -1.30 18.55 1.39
C ASP A 19 -0.60 17.98 0.16
N PHE A 20 -1.05 16.83 -0.33
CA PHE A 20 -0.53 16.23 -1.56
C PHE A 20 -0.74 17.14 -2.77
N ASN A 21 -1.92 17.73 -2.93
CA ASN A 21 -2.18 18.71 -3.97
C ASN A 21 -1.25 19.93 -3.86
N ASN A 22 -1.07 20.46 -2.65
CA ASN A 22 -0.19 21.61 -2.40
C ASN A 22 1.28 21.29 -2.70
N LEU A 23 1.74 20.07 -2.41
CA LEU A 23 3.08 19.61 -2.75
C LEU A 23 3.29 19.61 -4.27
N ILE A 24 2.35 19.07 -5.03
CA ILE A 24 2.43 19.05 -6.50
C ILE A 24 2.44 20.46 -7.07
N GLU A 25 1.55 21.32 -6.59
CA GLU A 25 1.50 22.73 -7.00
C GLU A 25 2.82 23.45 -6.70
N TYR A 26 3.39 23.22 -5.52
CA TYR A 26 4.69 23.77 -5.14
C TYR A 26 5.79 23.28 -6.10
N CYS A 27 5.86 21.99 -6.39
CA CYS A 27 6.84 21.44 -7.32
C CYS A 27 6.73 22.07 -8.71
N TYR A 28 5.51 22.21 -9.25
CA TYR A 28 5.31 22.91 -10.51
C TYR A 28 5.77 24.36 -10.43
N LYS A 29 5.33 25.13 -9.42
CA LYS A 29 5.67 26.55 -9.27
C LYS A 29 7.17 26.80 -9.20
N HIS A 30 7.91 25.87 -8.60
CA HIS A 30 9.34 25.99 -8.37
C HIS A 30 10.21 25.18 -9.35
N ASN A 31 9.62 24.62 -10.42
CA ASN A 31 10.31 23.80 -11.42
C ASN A 31 11.11 22.63 -10.79
N ILE A 32 10.52 21.99 -9.78
CA ILE A 32 11.08 20.82 -9.11
C ILE A 32 10.55 19.58 -9.83
N GLU A 33 11.46 18.77 -10.35
CA GLU A 33 11.10 17.47 -10.91
C GLU A 33 10.63 16.53 -9.80
N LEU A 34 9.42 15.99 -9.95
CA LEU A 34 8.77 15.16 -8.93
C LEU A 34 8.49 13.77 -9.49
N TYR A 35 9.00 12.76 -8.79
CA TYR A 35 8.76 11.35 -9.07
C TYR A 35 7.86 10.77 -7.98
N LEU A 36 6.65 10.35 -8.35
CA LEU A 36 5.67 9.82 -7.40
C LEU A 36 5.51 8.31 -7.57
N PHE A 37 5.39 7.62 -6.44
CA PHE A 37 5.03 6.22 -6.44
C PHE A 37 4.28 5.79 -5.18
N ILE A 38 3.46 4.75 -5.31
CA ILE A 38 2.84 4.01 -4.22
C ILE A 38 3.79 2.87 -3.86
N SER A 39 4.23 2.85 -2.60
CA SER A 39 5.13 1.82 -2.08
C SER A 39 4.55 0.41 -2.23
N PRO A 40 5.38 -0.60 -2.53
CA PRO A 40 4.95 -1.98 -2.43
C PRO A 40 4.64 -2.33 -0.97
N VAL A 41 3.61 -3.13 -0.78
CA VAL A 41 3.29 -3.79 0.49
C VAL A 41 3.13 -5.27 0.22
N HIS A 42 3.45 -6.11 1.19
CA HIS A 42 3.30 -7.55 1.05
C HIS A 42 1.82 -7.94 0.81
N ALA A 43 1.54 -8.97 0.02
CA ALA A 43 0.17 -9.39 -0.34
C ALA A 43 -0.71 -9.65 0.89
N LYS A 44 -0.15 -10.19 1.97
CA LYS A 44 -0.83 -10.35 3.28
C LYS A 44 -1.35 -9.04 3.87
N GLN A 45 -0.68 -7.91 3.62
CA GLN A 45 -1.14 -6.58 4.03
C GLN A 45 -2.37 -6.16 3.25
N LEU A 46 -2.40 -6.41 1.94
CA LEU A 46 -3.56 -6.15 1.09
C LEU A 46 -4.75 -7.02 1.47
N GLU A 47 -4.51 -8.31 1.76
CA GLU A 47 -5.56 -9.21 2.24
C GLU A 47 -6.09 -8.80 3.62
N THR A 48 -5.25 -8.24 4.49
CA THR A 48 -5.72 -7.64 5.75
C THR A 48 -6.63 -6.44 5.48
N ILE A 49 -6.22 -5.50 4.62
CA ILE A 49 -7.06 -4.35 4.21
C ILE A 49 -8.40 -4.83 3.66
N ARG A 50 -8.39 -5.86 2.80
CA ARG A 50 -9.60 -6.47 2.23
C ARG A 50 -10.50 -7.08 3.31
N LEU A 51 -9.95 -7.92 4.19
CA LEU A 51 -10.71 -8.59 5.26
C LEU A 51 -11.25 -7.60 6.29
N MET A 52 -10.60 -6.44 6.46
CA MET A 52 -11.10 -5.34 7.27
C MET A 52 -12.14 -4.46 6.56
N GLY A 53 -12.48 -4.75 5.31
CA GLY A 53 -13.48 -4.00 4.54
C GLY A 53 -13.00 -2.64 4.04
N LEU A 54 -11.68 -2.39 4.03
CA LEU A 54 -11.07 -1.10 3.69
C LEU A 54 -10.63 -0.99 2.22
N ASN A 55 -10.90 -2.01 1.41
CA ASN A 55 -10.50 -2.02 0.01
C ASN A 55 -11.15 -0.88 -0.80
N PRO A 56 -12.45 -0.53 -0.64
CA PRO A 56 -13.04 0.61 -1.35
C PRO A 56 -12.29 1.91 -1.09
N GLN A 57 -11.99 2.22 0.17
CA GLN A 57 -11.23 3.42 0.55
C GLN A 57 -9.81 3.43 -0.03
N PHE A 58 -9.16 2.26 -0.09
CA PHE A 58 -7.84 2.15 -0.68
C PHE A 58 -7.86 2.38 -2.20
N GLU A 59 -8.91 1.91 -2.89
CA GLU A 59 -9.11 2.14 -4.32
C GLU A 59 -9.49 3.60 -4.62
N ASP A 60 -10.41 4.18 -3.83
CA ASP A 60 -10.81 5.59 -3.91
C ASP A 60 -9.59 6.50 -3.73
N TRP A 61 -8.74 6.21 -2.73
CA TRP A 61 -7.50 6.94 -2.51
C TRP A 61 -6.59 6.94 -3.75
N LYS A 62 -6.41 5.80 -4.42
CA LYS A 62 -5.62 5.74 -5.66
C LYS A 62 -6.25 6.57 -6.78
N GLY A 63 -7.58 6.52 -6.90
CA GLY A 63 -8.34 7.37 -7.84
C GLY A 63 -8.15 8.86 -7.56
N ASP A 64 -8.17 9.25 -6.29
CA ASP A 64 -7.97 10.63 -5.84
C ASP A 64 -6.57 11.15 -6.19
N LEU A 65 -5.53 10.34 -5.96
CA LEU A 65 -4.15 10.69 -6.35
C LEU A 65 -4.05 10.96 -7.86
N VAL A 66 -4.58 10.04 -8.67
CA VAL A 66 -4.59 10.16 -10.14
C VAL A 66 -5.36 11.40 -10.59
N ARG A 67 -6.51 11.68 -9.98
CA ARG A 67 -7.32 12.86 -10.28
C ARG A 67 -6.57 14.15 -9.98
N ILE A 68 -5.98 14.27 -8.78
CA ILE A 68 -5.21 15.45 -8.36
C ILE A 68 -4.04 15.70 -9.32
N ILE A 69 -3.27 14.67 -9.65
CA ILE A 69 -2.13 14.78 -10.58
C ILE A 69 -2.60 15.29 -11.95
N ALA A 70 -3.70 14.74 -12.48
CA ALA A 70 -4.21 15.16 -13.78
C ALA A 70 -4.78 16.58 -13.77
N GLU A 71 -5.44 17.00 -12.70
CA GLU A 71 -5.89 18.39 -12.53
C GLU A 71 -4.71 19.37 -12.49
N GLN A 72 -3.63 19.03 -11.77
CA GLN A 72 -2.43 19.86 -11.71
C GLN A 72 -1.69 19.88 -13.05
N SER A 73 -1.63 18.75 -13.77
CA SER A 73 -1.04 18.68 -15.11
C SER A 73 -1.81 19.55 -16.10
N ARG A 74 -3.15 19.56 -16.05
CA ARG A 74 -4.00 20.46 -16.88
C ARG A 74 -3.78 21.94 -16.61
N LYS A 75 -3.42 22.32 -15.38
CA LYS A 75 -3.10 23.71 -15.00
C LYS A 75 -1.69 24.14 -15.41
N ASN A 76 -0.79 23.19 -15.69
CA ASN A 76 0.63 23.42 -15.96
C ASN A 76 1.06 22.78 -17.29
N GLN A 77 0.32 23.02 -18.38
CA GLN A 77 0.50 22.36 -19.67
C GLN A 77 1.85 22.66 -20.36
N ASP A 78 2.51 23.74 -19.94
CA ASP A 78 3.85 24.16 -20.38
C ASP A 78 4.97 23.41 -19.66
N LYS A 79 4.66 22.54 -18.68
CA LYS A 79 5.63 21.81 -17.85
C LYS A 79 5.53 20.30 -18.09
N PRO A 80 6.61 19.54 -17.81
CA PRO A 80 6.58 18.09 -17.90
C PRO A 80 5.47 17.48 -17.03
N PRO A 81 4.82 16.38 -17.48
CA PRO A 81 3.83 15.69 -16.68
C PRO A 81 4.48 15.01 -15.48
N ILE A 82 3.75 14.94 -14.36
CA ILE A 82 4.16 14.15 -13.21
C ILE A 82 3.55 12.75 -13.34
N ASN A 83 4.42 11.75 -13.26
CA ASN A 83 4.05 10.34 -13.37
C ASN A 83 3.83 9.72 -11.98
N LEU A 84 2.79 8.87 -11.85
CA LEU A 84 2.54 8.07 -10.66
C LEU A 84 2.74 6.58 -10.96
N TRP A 85 3.68 5.95 -10.27
CA TRP A 85 3.89 4.51 -10.34
C TRP A 85 3.19 3.80 -9.18
N ASP A 86 2.52 2.70 -9.45
CA ASP A 86 1.99 1.81 -8.42
C ASP A 86 2.80 0.52 -8.35
N PHE A 87 3.59 0.36 -7.28
CA PHE A 87 4.34 -0.86 -7.00
C PHE A 87 3.61 -1.81 -6.04
N SER A 88 2.43 -1.42 -5.57
CA SER A 88 1.56 -2.30 -4.78
C SER A 88 0.86 -3.35 -5.65
N GLY A 89 -0.10 -4.06 -5.06
CA GLY A 89 -0.83 -5.15 -5.71
C GLY A 89 -0.13 -6.50 -5.55
N TYR A 90 -0.53 -7.44 -6.39
CA TYR A 90 -0.11 -8.84 -6.34
C TYR A 90 0.86 -9.07 -7.50
N ASN A 91 2.15 -9.12 -7.20
CA ASN A 91 3.23 -9.32 -8.16
C ASN A 91 4.33 -10.19 -7.56
N THR A 92 5.30 -10.56 -8.38
CA THR A 92 6.43 -11.41 -8.01
C THR A 92 7.13 -10.98 -6.72
N ILE A 93 7.29 -9.68 -6.48
CA ILE A 93 7.97 -9.14 -5.27
C ILE A 93 7.02 -9.14 -4.07
N THR A 94 5.78 -8.68 -4.23
CA THR A 94 4.84 -8.53 -3.11
C THR A 94 4.22 -9.84 -2.64
N MET A 95 4.30 -10.90 -3.45
CA MET A 95 3.81 -12.25 -3.13
C MET A 95 4.92 -13.20 -2.70
N GLU A 96 6.07 -12.68 -2.26
CA GLU A 96 7.13 -13.54 -1.76
C GLU A 96 6.63 -14.48 -0.65
N THR A 97 7.19 -15.68 -0.58
CA THR A 97 6.83 -16.63 0.46
C THR A 97 7.33 -16.15 1.82
N VAL A 98 6.42 -16.09 2.80
CA VAL A 98 6.80 -15.82 4.19
C VAL A 98 7.33 -17.10 4.81
N PRO A 99 8.59 -17.15 5.28
CA PRO A 99 9.13 -18.35 5.93
C PRO A 99 8.40 -18.65 7.24
N PRO A 100 8.34 -19.92 7.68
CA PRO A 100 7.82 -20.30 9.00
C PRO A 100 8.51 -19.54 10.12
N LEU A 101 7.81 -19.30 11.24
CA LEU A 101 8.33 -18.54 12.38
C LEU A 101 9.58 -19.16 13.03
N ASP A 102 9.73 -20.48 12.92
CA ASP A 102 10.85 -21.28 13.42
C ASP A 102 11.97 -21.46 12.38
N SER A 103 11.86 -20.83 11.21
CA SER A 103 12.88 -20.86 10.18
C SER A 103 13.96 -19.80 10.41
N GLU A 104 15.21 -20.15 10.09
CA GLU A 104 16.31 -19.18 10.00
C GLU A 104 16.28 -18.37 8.69
N ASN A 105 15.45 -18.78 7.73
CA ASN A 105 15.32 -18.09 6.45
C ASN A 105 14.61 -16.73 6.63
N GLN A 106 15.03 -15.74 5.86
CA GLN A 106 14.39 -14.43 5.79
C GLN A 106 13.81 -14.21 4.40
N MET A 107 12.78 -13.37 4.32
CA MET A 107 12.30 -12.88 3.03
C MET A 107 13.39 -12.09 2.31
N GLU A 108 13.50 -12.22 1.00
CA GLU A 108 14.41 -11.49 0.11
C GLU A 108 14.03 -10.01 -0.01
N TYR A 109 12.73 -9.71 -0.08
CA TYR A 109 12.21 -8.41 -0.46
C TYR A 109 11.65 -7.58 0.71
N PHE A 110 11.20 -8.21 1.79
CA PHE A 110 10.56 -7.50 2.91
C PHE A 110 11.27 -7.73 4.26
N ILE A 111 11.28 -6.68 5.09
CA ILE A 111 11.61 -6.79 6.53
C ILE A 111 10.35 -7.22 7.27
N GLU A 112 9.24 -6.57 6.96
CA GLU A 112 7.89 -6.93 7.39
C GLU A 112 6.88 -6.42 6.34
N SER A 113 5.58 -6.64 6.57
CA SER A 113 4.49 -6.40 5.62
C SER A 113 4.45 -5.04 4.89
N SER A 114 4.98 -3.97 5.47
CA SER A 114 4.97 -2.61 4.90
C SER A 114 6.35 -2.04 4.58
N HIS A 115 7.43 -2.56 5.16
CA HIS A 115 8.79 -2.10 4.96
C HIS A 115 9.58 -3.11 4.11
N TYR A 116 9.89 -2.69 2.89
CA TYR A 116 10.71 -3.46 1.96
C TYR A 116 12.21 -3.23 2.19
N LYS A 117 13.02 -4.22 1.79
CA LYS A 117 14.48 -4.20 1.87
C LYS A 117 15.08 -3.32 0.77
N LYS A 118 16.35 -2.92 0.95
CA LYS A 118 17.12 -2.07 0.03
C LYS A 118 17.01 -2.52 -1.44
N ILE A 119 17.08 -3.84 -1.68
CA ILE A 119 16.99 -4.43 -3.03
C ILE A 119 15.72 -4.01 -3.79
N VAL A 120 14.57 -3.87 -3.10
CA VAL A 120 13.32 -3.43 -3.72
C VAL A 120 13.36 -1.94 -4.03
N GLY A 121 13.93 -1.14 -3.13
CA GLY A 121 14.15 0.29 -3.36
C GLY A 121 15.04 0.56 -4.57
N GLU A 122 16.10 -0.22 -4.75
CA GLU A 122 16.97 -0.13 -5.93
C GLU A 122 16.23 -0.47 -7.22
N LYS A 123 15.41 -1.54 -7.21
CA LYS A 123 14.56 -1.90 -8.36
C LYS A 123 13.55 -0.80 -8.70
N ILE A 124 12.94 -0.16 -7.69
CA ILE A 124 12.05 1.00 -7.88
C ILE A 124 12.80 2.16 -8.55
N LEU A 125 13.98 2.51 -8.05
CA LEU A 125 14.79 3.61 -8.59
C LEU A 125 15.21 3.34 -10.04
N VAL A 126 15.69 2.13 -10.35
CA VAL A 126 16.05 1.75 -11.72
C VAL A 126 14.85 1.87 -12.66
N LYS A 127 13.65 1.47 -12.21
CA LYS A 127 12.44 1.58 -13.03
C LYS A 127 11.96 3.02 -13.22
N ILE A 128 11.85 3.80 -12.14
CA ILE A 128 11.32 5.17 -12.18
C ILE A 128 12.26 6.11 -12.96
N LEU A 129 13.58 6.01 -12.73
CA LEU A 129 14.58 6.87 -13.35
C LEU A 129 15.07 6.33 -14.71
N ASN A 130 14.50 5.22 -15.18
CA ASN A 130 14.89 4.52 -16.41
C ASN A 130 16.42 4.31 -16.50
N LEU A 131 17.03 3.87 -15.40
CA LEU A 131 18.47 3.63 -15.34
C LEU A 131 18.83 2.35 -16.14
N PRO A 132 20.06 2.24 -16.64
CA PRO A 132 20.54 1.02 -17.27
C PRO A 132 20.34 -0.18 -16.34
N LYS A 133 19.72 -1.24 -16.87
CA LYS A 133 19.57 -2.50 -16.14
C LYS A 133 20.92 -3.20 -16.06
N SER A 134 21.23 -3.76 -14.91
CA SER A 134 22.23 -4.81 -14.73
C SER A 134 21.54 -6.06 -14.19
N ASP A 135 22.20 -7.21 -14.27
CA ASP A 135 21.68 -8.48 -13.74
C ASP A 135 21.29 -8.38 -12.24
N GLU A 136 21.98 -7.53 -11.48
CA GLU A 136 21.72 -7.31 -10.05
C GLU A 136 20.44 -6.48 -9.78
N TYR A 137 20.07 -5.59 -10.70
CA TYR A 137 18.94 -4.66 -10.54
C TYR A 137 17.80 -4.89 -11.54
N GLU A 138 17.79 -6.05 -12.21
CA GLU A 138 16.64 -6.45 -13.01
C GLU A 138 15.40 -6.60 -12.11
N TYR A 139 14.25 -6.14 -12.60
CA TYR A 139 12.98 -6.24 -11.91
C TYR A 139 12.00 -7.09 -12.71
N PRO A 140 11.11 -7.85 -12.04
CA PRO A 140 10.06 -8.62 -12.70
C PRO A 140 9.17 -7.74 -13.59
N GLN A 141 8.69 -8.27 -14.71
CA GLN A 141 7.87 -7.51 -15.67
C GLN A 141 6.57 -7.00 -15.04
N ASP A 142 6.02 -7.73 -14.06
CA ASP A 142 4.81 -7.39 -13.31
C ASP A 142 5.04 -6.43 -12.14
N PHE A 143 6.28 -5.99 -11.88
CA PHE A 143 6.61 -5.11 -10.76
C PHE A 143 6.57 -3.63 -11.14
N GLY A 144 5.52 -2.92 -10.76
CA GLY A 144 5.36 -1.48 -10.98
C GLY A 144 4.58 -1.15 -12.26
N VAL A 145 3.47 -0.43 -12.10
CA VAL A 145 2.58 -0.01 -13.20
C VAL A 145 2.49 1.51 -13.20
N LEU A 146 2.69 2.17 -14.34
CA LEU A 146 2.41 3.59 -14.47
C LEU A 146 0.90 3.79 -14.52
N ILE A 147 0.33 4.55 -13.58
CA ILE A 147 -1.12 4.77 -13.47
C ILE A 147 -1.51 6.22 -13.74
N ASN A 148 -2.64 6.41 -14.42
CA ASN A 148 -3.20 7.71 -14.80
C ASN A 148 -4.72 7.62 -15.00
N GLN A 149 -5.36 8.71 -15.44
CA GLN A 149 -6.82 8.77 -15.62
C GLN A 149 -7.34 7.77 -16.66
N ASP A 150 -6.50 7.38 -17.63
CA ASP A 150 -6.91 6.50 -18.74
C ASP A 150 -6.92 5.02 -18.32
N ASN A 151 -6.10 4.63 -17.34
CA ASN A 151 -5.88 3.22 -17.00
C ASN A 151 -6.22 2.84 -15.55
N ILE A 152 -6.54 3.79 -14.67
CA ILE A 152 -6.75 3.51 -13.24
C ILE A 152 -7.81 2.42 -13.00
N GLU A 153 -8.96 2.47 -13.70
CA GLU A 153 -10.02 1.46 -13.53
C GLU A 153 -9.59 0.07 -13.99
N THR A 154 -8.87 -0.02 -15.11
CA THR A 154 -8.33 -1.30 -15.61
C THR A 154 -7.31 -1.87 -14.63
N HIS A 155 -6.46 -1.02 -14.05
CA HIS A 155 -5.48 -1.41 -13.04
C HIS A 155 -6.14 -1.89 -11.75
N LEU A 156 -7.14 -1.18 -11.23
CA LEU A 156 -7.91 -1.59 -10.06
C LEU A 156 -8.66 -2.91 -10.29
N SER A 157 -9.29 -3.07 -11.46
CA SER A 157 -9.94 -4.32 -11.85
C SER A 157 -8.96 -5.50 -11.87
N LYS A 158 -7.74 -5.28 -12.39
CA LYS A 158 -6.67 -6.28 -12.36
C LYS A 158 -6.31 -6.67 -10.93
N ILE A 159 -6.09 -5.70 -10.03
CA ILE A 159 -5.77 -5.96 -8.61
C ILE A 159 -6.87 -6.78 -7.93
N ARG A 160 -8.15 -6.45 -8.17
CA ARG A 160 -9.29 -7.22 -7.64
C ARG A 160 -9.30 -8.66 -8.13
N ASN A 161 -8.95 -8.90 -9.40
CA ASN A 161 -8.83 -10.25 -9.95
C ASN A 161 -7.65 -11.01 -9.35
N ASP A 162 -6.49 -10.35 -9.24
CA ASP A 162 -5.30 -10.99 -8.68
C ASP A 162 -5.48 -11.32 -7.19
N SER A 163 -6.21 -10.51 -6.42
CA SER A 163 -6.61 -10.85 -5.05
C SER A 163 -7.42 -12.15 -5.00
N LYS A 164 -8.37 -12.35 -5.93
CA LYS A 164 -9.15 -13.61 -5.99
C LYS A 164 -8.25 -14.81 -6.31
N ILE A 165 -7.26 -14.63 -7.20
CA ILE A 165 -6.28 -15.66 -7.54
C ILE A 165 -5.41 -15.98 -6.32
N TYR A 166 -4.93 -14.97 -5.62
CA TYR A 166 -4.15 -15.12 -4.39
C TYR A 166 -4.93 -15.90 -3.34
N GLN A 167 -6.18 -15.53 -3.07
CA GLN A 167 -7.04 -16.23 -2.11
C GLN A 167 -7.21 -17.72 -2.46
N LYS A 168 -7.36 -18.04 -3.74
CA LYS A 168 -7.48 -19.44 -4.21
C LYS A 168 -6.18 -20.22 -4.01
N ASN A 169 -5.04 -19.58 -4.24
CA ASN A 169 -3.73 -20.25 -4.22
C ASN A 169 -3.15 -20.35 -2.79
N PHE A 170 -3.53 -19.47 -1.87
CA PHE A 170 -2.98 -19.39 -0.52
C PHE A 170 -4.07 -19.46 0.58
N PRO A 171 -4.96 -20.46 0.58
CA PRO A 171 -6.11 -20.51 1.49
C PRO A 171 -5.70 -20.57 2.98
N GLU A 172 -4.59 -21.23 3.30
CA GLU A 172 -4.07 -21.29 4.68
C GLU A 172 -3.57 -19.93 5.18
N GLU A 173 -2.96 -19.14 4.30
CA GLU A 173 -2.53 -17.78 4.65
C GLU A 173 -3.73 -16.87 4.93
N ILE A 174 -4.78 -16.97 4.10
CA ILE A 174 -6.02 -16.22 4.31
C ILE A 174 -6.65 -16.60 5.66
N ALA A 175 -6.79 -17.89 5.95
CA ALA A 175 -7.33 -18.36 7.23
C ALA A 175 -6.49 -17.87 8.43
N GLY A 176 -5.17 -17.80 8.28
CA GLY A 176 -4.27 -17.25 9.29
C GLY A 176 -4.52 -15.75 9.55
N ILE A 177 -4.73 -14.96 8.50
CA ILE A 177 -5.03 -13.52 8.62
C ILE A 177 -6.39 -13.32 9.30
N GLU A 178 -7.42 -14.07 8.88
CA GLU A 178 -8.75 -14.02 9.51
C GLU A 178 -8.68 -14.34 11.01
N GLN A 179 -7.94 -15.38 11.39
CA GLN A 179 -7.75 -15.74 12.79
C GLN A 179 -7.03 -14.64 13.57
N LEU A 180 -6.02 -13.99 12.97
CA LEU A 180 -5.29 -12.89 13.60
C LEU A 180 -6.19 -11.67 13.82
N ILE A 181 -7.03 -11.31 12.84
CA ILE A 181 -7.98 -10.20 12.95
C ILE A 181 -8.95 -10.47 14.11
N LYS A 182 -9.55 -11.67 14.15
CA LYS A 182 -10.48 -12.06 15.22
C LYS A 182 -9.84 -12.00 16.62
N LYS A 183 -8.66 -12.59 16.78
CA LYS A 183 -7.91 -12.57 18.06
C LYS A 183 -7.59 -11.14 18.51
N THR A 184 -7.23 -10.27 17.57
CA THR A 184 -6.91 -8.87 17.88
C THR A 184 -8.16 -8.10 18.31
N GLU A 185 -9.31 -8.39 17.70
CA GLU A 185 -10.58 -7.75 18.03
C GLU A 185 -11.04 -8.11 19.45
N GLU A 186 -11.01 -9.41 19.77
CA GLU A 186 -11.31 -9.92 21.11
C GLU A 186 -10.43 -9.27 22.18
N LYS A 187 -9.12 -9.16 21.91
CA LYS A 187 -8.16 -8.51 22.81
C LYS A 187 -8.46 -7.02 22.97
N ARG A 188 -8.79 -6.30 21.89
CA ARG A 188 -9.15 -4.88 21.92
C ARG A 188 -10.40 -4.64 22.78
N LEU A 189 -11.45 -5.43 22.57
CA LEU A 189 -12.69 -5.34 23.36
C LEU A 189 -12.46 -5.66 24.84
N SER A 190 -11.62 -6.65 25.14
CA SER A 190 -11.22 -6.98 26.51
C SER A 190 -10.49 -5.82 27.20
N ASN A 191 -9.54 -5.19 26.49
CA ASN A 191 -8.79 -4.03 27.00
C ASN A 191 -9.70 -2.81 27.23
N LEU A 192 -10.64 -2.52 26.32
CA LEU A 192 -11.62 -1.43 26.48
C LEU A 192 -12.52 -1.66 27.70
N LYS A 193 -13.00 -2.89 27.92
CA LYS A 193 -13.79 -3.24 29.11
C LYS A 193 -12.98 -3.04 30.39
N ARG A 194 -11.70 -3.46 30.42
CA ARG A 194 -10.81 -3.26 31.57
C ARG A 194 -10.58 -1.78 31.87
N PHE A 195 -10.29 -0.99 30.85
CA PHE A 195 -10.09 0.45 30.98
C PHE A 195 -11.35 1.14 31.56
N ASN A 196 -12.52 0.87 30.98
CA ASN A 196 -13.78 1.45 31.45
C ASN A 196 -14.14 1.05 32.89
N ASN A 197 -13.81 -0.19 33.30
CA ASN A 197 -14.02 -0.64 34.68
C ASN A 197 -13.04 0.03 35.67
N GLN A 198 -11.80 0.30 35.25
CA GLN A 198 -10.84 1.03 36.09
C GLN A 198 -11.24 2.49 36.28
N VAL A 199 -11.71 3.17 35.21
CA VAL A 199 -12.19 4.56 35.30
C VAL A 199 -13.39 4.67 36.26
N LYS A 200 -14.36 3.75 36.19
CA LYS A 200 -15.51 3.72 37.10
C LYS A 200 -15.13 3.49 38.58
N ASN A 201 -14.03 2.81 38.86
CA ASN A 201 -13.57 2.53 40.23
C ASN A 201 -12.72 3.68 40.82
N ILE A 202 -12.39 4.71 40.05
CA ILE A 202 -11.64 5.90 40.50
C ILE A 202 -12.61 7.06 40.82
N GLU A 203 -13.85 6.99 40.34
CA GLU A 203 -14.91 7.99 40.57
C GLU A 203 -15.81 7.67 41.80
N LEU A 204 -15.38 6.74 42.67
CA LEU A 204 -16.03 6.37 43.95
C LEU A 204 -15.07 6.62 45.13
#